data_AF-A0A9P2RXF1-F1
#
_entry.id   AF-A0A9P2RXF1-F1
#
_cell.length_a   1.000
_cell.length_b   1.000
_cell.length_c   1.000
_cell.angle_alpha   90.00
_cell.angle_beta   90.00
_cell.angle_gamma   90.00
#
_symmetry.space_group_name_H-M   'P 1'
#
loop_
_entity.id
_entity.type
_entity.pdbx_description
1 polymer ?
#
loop_
_entity_poly.entity_id
_entity_poly.type
_entity_poly.pdbx_seq_one_letter_code
_entity_poly.pdbx_strand_id
1 'polypeptide(L)'
;MTKEINNVVTKVEGDSLSWSKTDDAFVAKHGAGDGKTSSKITFLANGDISKDSQDAINGSQLYSLGDTFATYLGGGASFSGGTWTAPEFKVKTVKADGTEGEEKVYKNVAAAFEGVSNSITDIHKEIKNEITNAVTNVKGDSLLWSDQVNAFVARHAEKVAGEDPVEPVNSKIKFLAKGDVSKGSTDAINGSQLFETNNKVAAYFGGGAKYENGEWTAPKFKVKTVKDDGSDVEDKEYKTVAEALA
;
A
#
# COMPACT_ATOMS: atom_id res chain seq x y z
N MET A 1 -9.19 10.47 95.77
CA MET A 1 -9.62 9.21 95.13
C MET A 1 -10.62 9.44 93.99
N THR A 2 -11.87 9.88 94.23
CA THR A 2 -12.91 10.00 93.15
C THR A 2 -12.56 10.96 92.01
N LYS A 3 -11.91 12.10 92.30
CA LYS A 3 -11.51 13.09 91.27
C LYS A 3 -10.41 12.57 90.35
N GLU A 4 -9.45 11.81 90.89
CA GLU A 4 -8.37 11.22 90.09
C GLU A 4 -8.89 10.09 89.19
N ILE A 5 -9.83 9.27 89.71
CA ILE A 5 -10.49 8.23 88.91
C ILE A 5 -11.25 8.83 87.73
N ASN A 6 -12.05 9.88 87.97
CA ASN A 6 -12.80 10.53 86.89
C ASN A 6 -11.87 11.13 85.83
N ASN A 7 -10.74 11.71 86.24
CA ASN A 7 -9.74 12.24 85.31
C ASN A 7 -9.08 11.13 84.47
N VAL A 8 -8.86 9.95 85.05
CA VAL A 8 -8.31 8.81 84.31
C VAL A 8 -9.33 8.27 83.31
N VAL A 9 -10.59 8.13 83.70
CA VAL A 9 -11.67 7.63 82.83
C VAL A 9 -11.85 8.54 81.61
N THR A 10 -11.97 9.84 81.81
CA THR A 10 -12.16 10.79 80.70
C THR A 10 -10.97 10.83 79.75
N LYS A 11 -9.75 10.66 80.27
CA LYS A 11 -8.54 10.57 79.45
C LYS A 11 -8.52 9.29 78.61
N VAL A 12 -8.81 8.14 79.21
CA VAL A 12 -8.85 6.85 78.49
C VAL A 12 -9.95 6.86 77.41
N GLU A 13 -11.13 7.40 77.71
CA GLU A 13 -12.21 7.54 76.72
C GLU A 13 -11.79 8.46 75.55
N GLY A 14 -11.04 9.53 75.81
CA GLY A 14 -10.55 10.45 74.78
C GLY A 14 -9.46 9.88 73.89
N ASP A 15 -8.56 9.07 74.45
CA ASP A 15 -7.39 8.52 73.74
C ASP A 15 -7.67 7.15 73.08
N SER A 16 -8.83 6.53 73.36
CA SER A 16 -9.17 5.19 72.87
C SER A 16 -9.82 5.17 71.48
N LEU A 17 -9.59 4.08 70.72
CA LEU A 17 -10.39 3.77 69.54
C LEU A 17 -11.74 3.15 69.99
N SER A 18 -12.77 3.99 70.06
CA SER A 18 -14.06 3.61 70.64
C SER A 18 -15.09 3.16 69.58
N TRP A 19 -15.99 2.27 70.00
CA TRP A 19 -17.19 1.91 69.24
C TRP A 19 -18.19 3.07 69.27
N SER A 20 -18.61 3.54 68.08
CA SER A 20 -19.70 4.48 67.91
C SER A 20 -20.99 3.71 67.61
N LYS A 21 -21.95 3.75 68.54
CA LYS A 21 -23.29 3.17 68.32
C LYS A 21 -24.06 3.85 67.19
N THR A 22 -23.78 5.13 66.96
CA THR A 22 -24.41 5.91 65.89
C THR A 22 -23.87 5.51 64.53
N ASP A 23 -22.55 5.28 64.42
CA ASP A 23 -21.90 4.92 63.15
C ASP A 23 -21.80 3.40 62.94
N ASP A 24 -22.21 2.60 63.93
CA ASP A 24 -22.10 1.13 63.97
C ASP A 24 -20.67 0.64 63.63
N ALA A 25 -19.66 1.34 64.14
CA ALA A 25 -18.25 1.10 63.81
C ALA A 25 -17.28 1.58 64.90
N PHE A 26 -16.05 1.06 64.88
CA PHE A 26 -14.92 1.67 65.60
C PHE A 26 -14.49 2.96 64.88
N VAL A 27 -14.47 4.09 65.60
CA VAL A 27 -14.22 5.41 65.00
C VAL A 27 -12.82 5.93 65.31
N ALA A 28 -11.98 6.03 64.28
CA ALA A 28 -10.64 6.64 64.37
C ALA A 28 -10.69 8.17 64.27
N LYS A 29 -11.54 8.81 65.10
CA LYS A 29 -11.62 10.28 65.21
C LYS A 29 -11.01 10.73 66.54
N HIS A 30 -10.10 11.69 66.49
CA HIS A 30 -9.44 12.25 67.68
C HIS A 30 -9.75 13.74 67.82
N GLY A 31 -9.76 14.25 69.05
CA GLY A 31 -10.14 15.62 69.40
C GLY A 31 -11.36 15.70 70.34
N ALA A 32 -11.75 16.92 70.73
CA ALA A 32 -12.82 17.17 71.70
C ALA A 32 -14.07 17.80 71.05
N GLY A 33 -15.25 17.46 71.58
CA GLY A 33 -16.54 18.00 71.15
C GLY A 33 -16.81 17.79 69.65
N ASP A 34 -17.40 18.81 69.02
CA ASP A 34 -17.71 18.81 67.57
C ASP A 34 -16.46 18.96 66.68
N GLY A 35 -15.27 19.19 67.27
CA GLY A 35 -14.00 19.35 66.57
C GLY A 35 -13.25 18.04 66.26
N LYS A 36 -13.89 16.88 66.45
CA LYS A 36 -13.29 15.57 66.16
C LYS A 36 -13.00 15.40 64.66
N THR A 37 -11.77 15.04 64.31
CA THR A 37 -11.35 14.81 62.92
C THR A 37 -10.80 13.40 62.71
N SER A 38 -10.91 12.89 61.48
CA SER A 38 -10.34 11.61 61.09
C SER A 38 -8.83 11.59 61.31
N SER A 39 -8.36 10.55 61.99
CA SER A 39 -6.95 10.36 62.32
C SER A 39 -6.36 9.18 61.56
N LYS A 40 -5.05 9.21 61.34
CA LYS A 40 -4.33 8.07 60.73
C LYS A 40 -4.29 6.92 61.73
N ILE A 41 -4.52 5.70 61.26
CA ILE A 41 -4.13 4.47 61.95
C ILE A 41 -2.81 4.04 61.31
N THR A 42 -1.74 3.93 62.10
CA THR A 42 -0.38 3.66 61.63
C THR A 42 0.21 2.46 62.37
N PHE A 43 1.31 1.91 61.86
CA PHE A 43 1.93 0.65 62.31
C PHE A 43 1.08 -0.61 62.07
N LEU A 44 0.25 -0.61 61.03
CA LEU A 44 -0.41 -1.82 60.55
C LEU A 44 0.63 -2.74 59.91
N ALA A 45 0.66 -4.00 60.33
CA ALA A 45 1.24 -5.07 59.52
C ALA A 45 0.52 -5.16 58.15
N ASN A 46 1.16 -5.76 57.16
CA ASN A 46 0.48 -6.04 55.91
C ASN A 46 -0.68 -7.01 56.18
N GLY A 47 -1.88 -6.65 55.73
CA GLY A 47 -3.03 -7.55 55.81
C GLY A 47 -2.95 -8.62 54.72
N ASP A 48 -3.59 -9.77 54.93
CA ASP A 48 -3.68 -10.79 53.90
C ASP A 48 -4.51 -10.29 52.71
N ILE A 49 -3.99 -10.45 51.47
CA ILE A 49 -4.73 -10.14 50.24
C ILE A 49 -5.27 -11.46 49.68
N SER A 50 -6.50 -11.79 50.09
CA SER A 50 -7.21 -12.97 49.63
C SER A 50 -8.71 -12.67 49.50
N LYS A 51 -9.46 -13.54 48.83
CA LYS A 51 -10.90 -13.36 48.58
C LYS A 51 -11.72 -13.15 49.85
N ASP A 52 -11.32 -13.80 50.95
CA ASP A 52 -12.09 -13.87 52.19
C ASP A 52 -11.40 -13.11 53.35
N SER A 53 -10.34 -12.37 53.06
CA SER A 53 -9.61 -11.60 54.08
C SER A 53 -10.49 -10.51 54.68
N GLN A 54 -10.35 -10.31 55.98
CA GLN A 54 -10.95 -9.22 56.75
C GLN A 54 -9.89 -8.29 57.34
N ASP A 55 -8.63 -8.51 56.95
CA ASP A 55 -7.51 -7.72 57.45
C ASP A 55 -7.52 -6.32 56.83
N ALA A 56 -7.15 -5.33 57.64
CA ALA A 56 -6.84 -4.01 57.13
C ALA A 56 -5.51 -4.05 56.36
N ILE A 57 -5.49 -3.50 55.15
CA ILE A 57 -4.25 -3.31 54.37
C ILE A 57 -3.60 -1.97 54.69
N ASN A 58 -2.28 -1.90 54.53
CA ASN A 58 -1.56 -0.64 54.67
C ASN A 58 -1.15 -0.05 53.31
N GLY A 59 -0.65 1.20 53.33
CA GLY A 59 -0.29 1.92 52.12
C GLY A 59 0.80 1.28 51.26
N SER A 60 1.67 0.44 51.84
CA SER A 60 2.73 -0.24 51.07
C SER A 60 2.15 -1.25 50.08
N GLN A 61 1.07 -1.94 50.45
CA GLN A 61 0.40 -2.92 49.60
C GLN A 61 -0.31 -2.26 48.41
N LEU A 62 -1.02 -1.15 48.67
CA LEU A 62 -1.64 -0.36 47.61
C LEU A 62 -0.58 0.27 46.68
N TYR A 63 0.53 0.76 47.25
CA TYR A 63 1.64 1.29 46.49
C TYR A 63 2.25 0.24 45.55
N SER A 64 2.57 -0.96 46.06
CA SER A 64 3.10 -2.05 45.23
C SER A 64 2.18 -2.44 44.08
N LEU A 65 0.86 -2.46 44.30
CA LEU A 65 -0.11 -2.71 43.23
C LEU A 65 -0.07 -1.59 42.16
N GLY A 66 -0.12 -0.32 42.59
CA GLY A 66 -0.11 0.82 41.68
C GLY A 66 1.20 0.93 40.89
N ASP A 67 2.34 0.69 41.53
CA ASP A 67 3.67 0.69 40.91
C ASP A 67 3.83 -0.44 39.87
N THR A 68 3.37 -1.65 40.21
CA THR A 68 3.33 -2.78 39.28
C THR A 68 2.45 -2.49 38.07
N PHE A 69 1.26 -1.92 38.31
CA PHE A 69 0.32 -1.57 37.25
C PHE A 69 0.87 -0.48 36.31
N ALA A 70 1.52 0.55 36.86
CA ALA A 70 2.23 1.57 36.09
C ALA A 70 3.33 0.96 35.21
N THR A 71 4.13 0.06 35.78
CA THR A 71 5.20 -0.66 35.06
C THR A 71 4.65 -1.46 33.88
N TYR A 72 3.52 -2.16 34.06
CA TYR A 72 2.90 -2.92 32.97
C TYR A 72 2.31 -2.06 31.86
N LEU A 73 1.78 -0.88 32.18
CA LEU A 73 1.33 0.06 31.16
C LEU A 73 2.49 0.69 30.40
N GLY A 74 3.64 0.88 31.05
CA GLY A 74 4.80 1.55 30.46
C GLY A 74 4.47 3.00 30.09
N GLY A 75 5.08 3.51 29.01
CA GLY A 75 4.78 4.85 28.49
C GLY A 75 5.01 5.98 29.51
N GLY A 76 5.84 5.78 30.54
CA GLY A 76 6.04 6.76 31.60
C GLY A 76 4.91 6.85 32.64
N ALA A 77 3.94 5.91 32.64
CA ALA A 77 3.00 5.78 33.74
C ALA A 77 3.74 5.57 35.06
N SER A 78 3.20 6.14 36.15
CA SER A 78 3.78 5.98 37.49
C SER A 78 2.71 6.13 38.58
N PHE A 79 2.94 5.47 39.71
CA PHE A 79 2.16 5.68 40.93
C PHE A 79 3.11 6.12 42.05
N SER A 80 3.14 7.42 42.34
CA SER A 80 4.08 8.00 43.31
C SER A 80 3.38 8.99 44.22
N GLY A 81 3.69 8.94 45.52
CA GLY A 81 3.06 9.81 46.52
C GLY A 81 1.54 9.69 46.58
N GLY A 82 0.99 8.51 46.24
CA GLY A 82 -0.46 8.27 46.16
C GLY A 82 -1.13 8.92 44.94
N THR A 83 -0.35 9.45 43.99
CA THR A 83 -0.84 10.10 42.76
C THR A 83 -0.52 9.25 41.54
N TRP A 84 -1.51 9.10 40.66
CA TRP A 84 -1.36 8.41 39.38
C TRP A 84 -0.92 9.37 38.28
N THR A 85 0.09 8.97 37.51
CA THR A 85 0.50 9.61 36.25
C THR A 85 0.12 8.72 35.08
N ALA A 86 -0.63 9.26 34.12
CA ALA A 86 -1.06 8.52 32.93
C ALA A 86 0.11 8.20 31.99
N PRO A 87 0.06 7.09 31.23
CA PRO A 87 1.04 6.79 30.21
C PRO A 87 0.91 7.74 29.00
N GLU A 88 2.03 7.92 28.30
CA GLU A 88 2.13 8.56 27.01
C GLU A 88 2.77 7.57 26.01
N PHE A 89 1.97 7.14 25.03
CA PHE A 89 2.42 6.27 23.95
C PHE A 89 2.72 7.12 22.72
N LYS A 90 3.98 7.13 22.30
CA LYS A 90 4.44 7.80 21.08
C LYS A 90 4.35 6.85 19.92
N VAL A 91 3.52 7.18 18.93
CA VAL A 91 3.32 6.37 17.73
C VAL A 91 3.58 7.26 16.52
N LYS A 92 4.58 6.86 15.71
CA LYS A 92 4.79 7.41 14.37
C LYS A 92 3.88 6.67 13.40
N THR A 93 3.05 7.41 12.68
CA THR A 93 2.08 6.84 11.73
C THR A 93 2.55 7.06 10.29
N VAL A 94 1.90 6.43 9.33
CA VAL A 94 2.07 6.65 7.89
C VAL A 94 0.82 7.34 7.37
N LYS A 95 1.00 8.31 6.46
CA LYS A 95 -0.11 9.02 5.81
C LYS A 95 -0.70 8.19 4.67
N ALA A 96 -1.88 8.59 4.20
CA ALA A 96 -2.58 7.93 3.11
C ALA A 96 -1.82 7.90 1.76
N ASP A 97 -0.82 8.78 1.59
CA ASP A 97 0.06 8.85 0.41
C ASP A 97 1.37 8.06 0.59
N GLY A 98 1.45 7.21 1.62
CA GLY A 98 2.64 6.41 1.92
C GLY A 98 3.77 7.17 2.61
N THR A 99 3.67 8.49 2.76
CA THR A 99 4.72 9.28 3.40
C THR A 99 4.67 9.18 4.92
N GLU A 100 5.79 9.52 5.58
CA GLU A 100 5.85 9.52 7.03
C GLU A 100 4.83 10.51 7.63
N GLY A 101 4.03 10.01 8.55
CA GLY A 101 3.18 10.80 9.42
C GLY A 101 3.95 11.40 10.58
N GLU A 102 3.33 12.38 11.23
CA GLU A 102 3.86 12.97 12.45
C GLU A 102 3.78 11.97 13.61
N GLU A 103 4.74 12.06 14.54
CA GLU A 103 4.66 11.35 15.81
C GLU A 103 3.50 11.93 16.63
N LYS A 104 2.59 11.07 17.05
CA LYS A 104 1.46 11.43 17.90
C LYS A 104 1.61 10.80 19.28
N VAL A 105 1.19 11.55 20.29
CA VAL A 105 1.17 11.11 21.69
C VAL A 105 -0.25 10.69 22.06
N TYR A 106 -0.40 9.46 22.52
CA TYR A 106 -1.66 8.88 22.95
C TYR A 106 -1.64 8.61 24.45
N LYS A 107 -2.71 8.98 25.16
CA LYS A 107 -2.79 8.90 26.64
C LYS A 107 -3.28 7.55 27.17
N ASN A 108 -3.66 6.64 26.27
CA ASN A 108 -4.14 5.31 26.62
C ASN A 108 -3.87 4.32 25.49
N VAL A 109 -3.91 3.04 25.86
CA VAL A 109 -3.58 1.91 24.98
C VAL A 109 -4.54 1.80 23.79
N ALA A 110 -5.85 1.98 24.02
CA ALA A 110 -6.85 1.85 22.97
C ALA A 110 -6.65 2.89 21.86
N ALA A 111 -6.44 4.16 22.23
CA ALA A 111 -6.20 5.24 21.28
C ALA A 111 -4.85 5.07 20.54
N ALA A 112 -3.82 4.58 21.22
CA ALA A 112 -2.54 4.26 20.58
C ALA A 112 -2.71 3.16 19.52
N PHE A 113 -3.46 2.10 19.84
CA PHE A 113 -3.76 1.02 18.89
C PHE A 113 -4.66 1.47 17.75
N GLU A 114 -5.62 2.38 17.99
CA GLU A 114 -6.39 3.01 16.91
C GLU A 114 -5.48 3.78 15.95
N GLY A 115 -4.51 4.53 16.48
CA GLY A 115 -3.47 5.19 15.68
C GLY A 115 -2.68 4.21 14.81
N VAL A 116 -2.23 3.10 15.39
CA VAL A 116 -1.54 2.02 14.65
C VAL A 116 -2.44 1.39 13.59
N SER A 117 -3.69 1.07 13.93
CA SER A 117 -4.67 0.46 13.02
C SER A 117 -4.95 1.34 11.81
N ASN A 118 -5.08 2.66 12.03
CA ASN A 118 -5.23 3.63 10.95
C ASN A 118 -3.99 3.66 10.06
N SER A 119 -2.79 3.66 10.64
CA SER A 119 -1.54 3.59 9.88
C SER A 119 -1.44 2.32 9.02
N ILE A 120 -1.85 1.16 9.54
CA ILE A 120 -1.88 -0.10 8.78
C ILE A 120 -2.89 0.00 7.63
N THR A 121 -4.05 0.61 7.88
CA THR A 121 -5.08 0.82 6.85
C THR A 121 -4.56 1.71 5.73
N ASP A 122 -3.83 2.77 6.05
CA ASP A 122 -3.28 3.69 5.07
C ASP A 122 -2.14 3.06 4.26
N ILE A 123 -1.26 2.27 4.90
CA ILE A 123 -0.27 1.45 4.20
C ILE A 123 -0.95 0.46 3.23
N HIS A 124 -2.04 -0.18 3.64
CA HIS A 124 -2.77 -1.11 2.78
C HIS A 124 -3.35 -0.43 1.53
N LYS A 125 -3.91 0.78 1.69
CA LYS A 125 -4.41 1.57 0.55
C LYS A 125 -3.28 1.96 -0.39
N GLU A 126 -2.15 2.41 0.14
CA GLU A 126 -1.01 2.82 -0.66
C GLU A 126 -0.43 1.65 -1.47
N ILE A 127 -0.22 0.49 -0.83
CA ILE A 127 0.21 -0.72 -1.53
C ILE A 127 -0.75 -1.08 -2.67
N LYS A 128 -2.06 -0.97 -2.43
CA LYS A 128 -3.07 -1.22 -3.47
C LYS A 128 -2.96 -0.22 -4.63
N ASN A 129 -2.71 1.06 -4.34
CA ASN A 129 -2.53 2.10 -5.36
C ASN A 129 -1.29 1.82 -6.20
N GLU A 130 -0.14 1.58 -5.56
CA GLU A 130 1.13 1.30 -6.24
C GLU A 130 1.05 0.04 -7.12
N ILE A 131 0.42 -1.03 -6.62
CA ILE A 131 0.18 -2.23 -7.42
C ILE A 131 -0.74 -1.92 -8.60
N THR A 132 -1.81 -1.15 -8.40
CA THR A 132 -2.75 -0.79 -9.47
C THR A 132 -2.05 0.03 -10.55
N ASN A 133 -1.21 0.98 -10.16
CA ASN A 133 -0.41 1.81 -11.07
C ASN A 133 0.56 0.96 -11.87
N ALA A 134 1.33 0.10 -11.20
CA ALA A 134 2.28 -0.81 -11.85
C ALA A 134 1.57 -1.74 -12.85
N VAL A 135 0.45 -2.37 -12.45
CA VAL A 135 -0.33 -3.26 -13.32
C VAL A 135 -0.92 -2.49 -14.51
N THR A 136 -1.40 -1.26 -14.30
CA THR A 136 -1.96 -0.43 -15.38
C THR A 136 -0.88 0.00 -16.38
N ASN A 137 0.31 0.31 -15.91
CA ASN A 137 1.45 0.64 -16.77
C ASN A 137 1.90 -0.58 -17.57
N VAL A 138 2.07 -1.74 -16.91
CA VAL A 138 2.40 -3.00 -17.60
C VAL A 138 1.34 -3.34 -18.65
N LYS A 139 0.05 -3.23 -18.32
CA LYS A 139 -1.03 -3.49 -19.30
C LYS A 139 -1.03 -2.50 -20.46
N GLY A 140 -0.74 -1.23 -20.21
CA GLY A 140 -0.71 -0.19 -21.25
C GLY A 140 0.38 -0.42 -22.31
N ASP A 141 1.53 -0.96 -21.89
CA ASP A 141 2.70 -1.12 -22.77
C ASP A 141 2.93 -2.56 -23.26
N SER A 142 2.14 -3.52 -22.78
CA SER A 142 2.25 -4.93 -23.18
C SER A 142 1.49 -5.26 -24.46
N LEU A 143 2.00 -6.23 -25.22
CA LEU A 143 1.24 -6.88 -26.29
C LEU A 143 0.24 -7.86 -25.66
N LEU A 144 -1.01 -7.43 -25.51
CA LEU A 144 -2.05 -8.19 -24.81
C LEU A 144 -2.92 -9.02 -25.75
N TRP A 145 -3.41 -10.16 -25.24
CA TRP A 145 -4.48 -10.92 -25.88
C TRP A 145 -5.80 -10.16 -25.79
N SER A 146 -6.57 -10.16 -26.89
CA SER A 146 -7.92 -9.63 -26.95
C SER A 146 -8.90 -10.75 -27.23
N ASP A 147 -9.81 -11.01 -26.28
CA ASP A 147 -10.87 -12.00 -26.43
C ASP A 147 -11.89 -11.63 -27.52
N GLN A 148 -12.02 -10.35 -27.84
CA GLN A 148 -12.94 -9.88 -28.89
C GLN A 148 -12.51 -10.31 -30.28
N VAL A 149 -11.20 -10.36 -30.53
CA VAL A 149 -10.61 -10.75 -31.82
C VAL A 149 -9.86 -12.07 -31.76
N ASN A 150 -9.82 -12.71 -30.57
CA ASN A 150 -9.15 -13.98 -30.31
C ASN A 150 -7.68 -14.00 -30.79
N ALA A 151 -6.94 -12.92 -30.51
CA ALA A 151 -5.57 -12.72 -30.94
C ALA A 151 -4.81 -11.74 -30.04
N PHE A 152 -3.47 -11.77 -30.09
CA PHE A 152 -2.65 -10.69 -29.56
C PHE A 152 -2.79 -9.42 -30.43
N VAL A 153 -3.01 -8.27 -29.80
CA VAL A 153 -3.23 -7.00 -30.50
C VAL A 153 -2.04 -6.06 -30.33
N ALA A 154 -1.44 -5.67 -31.46
CA ALA A 154 -0.37 -4.68 -31.51
C ALA A 154 -0.94 -3.26 -31.65
N ARG A 155 -1.77 -2.85 -30.69
CA ARG A 155 -2.29 -1.48 -30.61
C ARG A 155 -1.73 -0.79 -29.38
N HIS A 156 -1.24 0.43 -29.54
CA HIS A 156 -0.70 1.24 -28.45
C HIS A 156 -1.31 2.65 -28.52
N ALA A 157 -1.56 3.23 -27.35
CA ALA A 157 -2.01 4.60 -27.21
C ALA A 157 -0.89 5.41 -26.57
N GLU A 158 -0.58 6.57 -27.13
CA GLU A 158 0.36 7.50 -26.50
C GLU A 158 -0.28 8.06 -25.24
N LYS A 159 0.34 7.80 -24.07
CA LYS A 159 -0.08 8.42 -22.81
C LYS A 159 0.58 9.78 -22.67
N VAL A 160 -0.20 10.85 -22.78
CA VAL A 160 0.22 12.20 -22.42
C VAL A 160 -0.41 12.56 -21.07
N ALA A 161 0.43 12.94 -20.09
CA ALA A 161 -0.04 13.26 -18.75
C ALA A 161 -0.94 14.51 -18.75
N GLY A 162 -2.18 14.36 -18.29
CA GLY A 162 -3.15 15.45 -18.22
C GLY A 162 -4.02 15.63 -19.46
N GLU A 163 -3.90 14.77 -20.47
CA GLU A 163 -4.77 14.76 -21.65
C GLU A 163 -5.75 13.59 -21.61
N ASP A 164 -6.86 13.74 -22.34
CA ASP A 164 -7.83 12.66 -22.51
C ASP A 164 -7.19 11.44 -23.19
N PRO A 165 -7.61 10.21 -22.83
CA PRO A 165 -7.07 9.01 -23.44
C PRO A 165 -7.23 9.01 -24.96
N VAL A 166 -6.12 8.92 -25.69
CA VAL A 166 -6.14 8.77 -27.14
C VAL A 166 -6.55 7.33 -27.49
N GLU A 167 -7.43 7.18 -28.48
CA GLU A 167 -7.81 5.86 -29.00
C GLU A 167 -6.57 5.08 -29.49
N PRO A 168 -6.36 3.82 -29.04
CA PRO A 168 -5.20 3.03 -29.44
C PRO A 168 -5.13 2.83 -30.96
N VAL A 169 -3.97 3.02 -31.57
CA VAL A 169 -3.78 2.81 -33.03
C VAL A 169 -2.92 1.58 -33.30
N ASN A 170 -3.01 1.03 -34.51
CA ASN A 170 -2.14 -0.07 -34.92
C ASN A 170 -0.67 0.37 -34.90
N SER A 171 0.17 -0.39 -34.22
CA SER A 171 1.57 -0.06 -33.96
C SER A 171 2.52 -1.04 -34.65
N LYS A 172 3.75 -0.58 -34.90
CA LYS A 172 4.80 -1.43 -35.48
C LYS A 172 5.39 -2.35 -34.41
N ILE A 173 5.59 -3.62 -34.76
CA ILE A 173 6.49 -4.52 -34.02
C ILE A 173 7.86 -4.46 -34.69
N LYS A 174 8.87 -3.98 -33.97
CA LYS A 174 10.24 -3.78 -34.48
C LYS A 174 11.22 -4.76 -33.84
N PHE A 175 12.44 -4.84 -34.40
CA PHE A 175 13.52 -5.73 -33.95
C PHE A 175 13.17 -7.22 -34.03
N LEU A 176 12.26 -7.58 -34.96
CA LEU A 176 11.95 -8.96 -35.28
C LEU A 176 13.09 -9.58 -36.08
N ALA A 177 13.62 -10.70 -35.61
CA ALA A 177 14.59 -11.50 -36.37
C ALA A 177 13.95 -12.04 -37.68
N LYS A 178 14.76 -12.50 -38.64
CA LYS A 178 14.21 -13.18 -39.82
C LYS A 178 13.56 -14.49 -39.36
N GLY A 179 12.27 -14.68 -39.65
CA GLY A 179 11.57 -15.94 -39.38
C GLY A 179 11.95 -17.04 -40.38
N ASP A 180 11.79 -18.31 -40.01
CA ASP A 180 11.97 -19.40 -40.97
C ASP A 180 10.90 -19.32 -42.09
N VAL A 181 11.32 -19.59 -43.33
CA VAL A 181 10.45 -19.59 -44.50
C VAL A 181 10.37 -21.01 -45.06
N SER A 182 9.56 -21.83 -44.41
CA SER A 182 9.29 -23.22 -44.77
C SER A 182 7.80 -23.54 -44.71
N LYS A 183 7.37 -24.65 -45.31
CA LYS A 183 5.94 -25.02 -45.46
C LYS A 183 5.16 -25.09 -44.13
N GLY A 184 5.83 -25.38 -43.02
CA GLY A 184 5.21 -25.51 -41.70
C GLY A 184 5.57 -24.42 -40.70
N SER A 185 6.26 -23.36 -41.14
CA SER A 185 6.72 -22.30 -40.22
C SER A 185 5.55 -21.50 -39.63
N THR A 186 5.68 -21.19 -38.35
CA THR A 186 4.79 -20.27 -37.61
C THR A 186 5.50 -18.99 -37.20
N ASP A 187 6.70 -18.76 -37.71
CA ASP A 187 7.49 -17.59 -37.39
C ASP A 187 6.93 -16.36 -38.11
N ALA A 188 6.89 -15.23 -37.41
CA ALA A 188 6.63 -13.95 -38.05
C ALA A 188 7.82 -13.58 -38.96
N ILE A 189 7.53 -13.11 -40.17
CA ILE A 189 8.54 -12.60 -41.10
C ILE A 189 8.74 -11.10 -40.91
N ASN A 190 9.95 -10.61 -41.18
CA ASN A 190 10.24 -9.18 -41.15
C ASN A 190 10.36 -8.58 -42.57
N GLY A 191 10.42 -7.25 -42.64
CA GLY A 191 10.45 -6.53 -43.92
C GLY A 191 11.64 -6.89 -44.84
N SER A 192 12.78 -7.32 -44.27
CA SER A 192 13.95 -7.68 -45.08
C SER A 192 13.73 -8.93 -45.93
N GLN A 193 12.91 -9.88 -45.45
CA GLN A 193 12.59 -11.12 -46.17
C GLN A 193 11.64 -10.86 -47.36
N LEU A 194 10.64 -10.00 -47.14
CA LEU A 194 9.73 -9.58 -48.20
C LEU A 194 10.48 -8.75 -49.26
N PHE A 195 11.38 -7.86 -48.82
CA PHE A 195 12.25 -7.09 -49.73
C PHE A 195 13.15 -7.98 -50.59
N GLU A 196 13.77 -9.02 -50.00
CA GLU A 196 14.59 -9.98 -50.76
C GLU A 196 13.76 -10.72 -51.83
N THR A 197 12.54 -11.14 -51.47
CA THR A 197 11.61 -11.81 -52.40
C THR A 197 11.23 -10.90 -53.56
N ASN A 198 10.85 -9.65 -53.28
CA ASN A 198 10.46 -8.69 -54.31
C ASN A 198 11.62 -8.36 -55.27
N ASN A 199 12.85 -8.25 -54.76
CA ASN A 199 14.01 -8.06 -55.63
C ASN A 199 14.26 -9.24 -56.57
N LYS A 200 14.11 -10.49 -56.09
CA LYS A 200 14.23 -11.68 -56.94
C LYS A 200 13.14 -11.69 -58.03
N VAL A 201 11.90 -11.34 -57.68
CA VAL A 201 10.79 -11.26 -58.63
C VAL A 201 11.02 -10.15 -59.68
N ALA A 202 11.50 -8.97 -59.28
CA ALA A 202 11.86 -7.90 -60.20
C ALA A 202 12.92 -8.35 -61.22
N ALA A 203 13.96 -9.06 -60.75
CA ALA A 203 15.00 -9.59 -61.60
C ALA A 203 14.47 -10.59 -62.65
N TYR A 204 13.48 -11.43 -62.28
CA TYR A 204 12.87 -12.37 -63.22
C TYR A 204 12.03 -11.69 -64.31
N PHE A 205 11.39 -10.56 -64.03
CA PHE A 205 10.68 -9.80 -65.07
C PHE A 205 11.61 -9.16 -66.10
N GLY A 206 12.85 -8.83 -65.72
CA GLY A 206 13.77 -8.11 -66.59
C GLY A 206 13.19 -6.76 -67.04
N GLY A 207 13.58 -6.28 -68.23
CA GLY A 207 12.99 -5.07 -68.81
C GLY A 207 13.12 -3.79 -67.95
N GLY A 208 14.07 -3.75 -67.00
CA GLY A 208 14.22 -2.65 -66.07
C GLY A 208 13.22 -2.63 -64.89
N ALA A 209 12.49 -3.73 -64.64
CA ALA A 209 11.65 -3.86 -63.45
C ALA A 209 12.49 -3.75 -62.16
N LYS A 210 11.93 -3.10 -61.13
CA LYS A 210 12.61 -2.85 -59.85
C LYS A 210 11.62 -2.82 -58.69
N TYR A 211 12.12 -3.09 -57.49
CA TYR A 211 11.41 -2.85 -56.23
C TYR A 211 12.29 -2.03 -55.29
N GLU A 212 11.94 -0.76 -55.09
CA GLU A 212 12.72 0.18 -54.28
C GLU A 212 11.78 1.02 -53.42
N ASN A 213 12.18 1.29 -52.17
CA ASN A 213 11.40 2.12 -51.22
C ASN A 213 9.94 1.66 -51.00
N GLY A 214 9.66 0.37 -51.18
CA GLY A 214 8.31 -0.18 -51.02
C GLY A 214 7.46 -0.16 -52.29
N GLU A 215 7.98 0.37 -53.40
CA GLU A 215 7.25 0.57 -54.65
C GLU A 215 7.83 -0.23 -55.80
N TRP A 216 6.95 -0.70 -56.68
CA TRP A 216 7.30 -1.45 -57.88
C TRP A 216 7.45 -0.52 -59.09
N THR A 217 8.53 -0.69 -59.84
CA THR A 217 8.68 -0.16 -61.20
C THR A 217 8.37 -1.27 -62.20
N ALA A 218 7.41 -1.01 -63.08
CA ALA A 218 7.01 -1.97 -64.11
C ALA A 218 8.13 -2.20 -65.15
N PRO A 219 8.24 -3.42 -65.71
CA PRO A 219 9.16 -3.68 -66.81
C PRO A 219 8.72 -2.94 -68.09
N LYS A 220 9.70 -2.73 -68.97
CA LYS A 220 9.51 -2.25 -70.34
C LYS A 220 10.17 -3.24 -71.29
N PHE A 221 9.37 -3.75 -72.22
CA PHE A 221 9.83 -4.63 -73.28
C PHE A 221 9.84 -3.84 -74.59
N LYS A 222 10.96 -3.88 -75.31
CA LYS A 222 11.07 -3.29 -76.65
C LYS A 222 10.97 -4.39 -77.67
N VAL A 223 9.97 -4.31 -78.54
CA VAL A 223 9.79 -5.22 -79.67
C VAL A 223 9.91 -4.42 -80.95
N LYS A 224 10.69 -4.96 -81.88
CA LYS A 224 10.80 -4.44 -83.24
C LYS A 224 9.58 -4.86 -84.04
N THR A 225 8.80 -3.89 -84.48
CA THR A 225 7.63 -4.11 -85.34
C THR A 225 7.95 -3.63 -86.76
N VAL A 226 7.51 -4.40 -87.76
CA VAL A 226 7.62 -4.04 -89.18
C VAL A 226 6.31 -3.39 -89.60
N LYS A 227 6.37 -2.28 -90.34
CA LYS A 227 5.17 -1.65 -90.92
C LYS A 227 4.50 -2.58 -91.93
N ASP A 228 3.20 -2.40 -92.14
CA ASP A 228 2.39 -3.25 -93.04
C ASP A 228 2.92 -3.30 -94.49
N ASP A 229 3.64 -2.26 -94.93
CA ASP A 229 4.25 -2.16 -96.26
C ASP A 229 5.67 -2.76 -96.36
N GLY A 230 6.19 -3.29 -95.25
CA GLY A 230 7.52 -3.89 -95.16
C GLY A 230 8.68 -2.90 -95.19
N SER A 231 8.43 -1.59 -95.17
CA SER A 231 9.45 -0.57 -95.48
C SER A 231 10.34 -0.17 -94.30
N ASP A 232 9.83 -0.24 -93.07
CA ASP A 232 10.54 0.23 -91.87
C ASP A 232 10.36 -0.70 -90.66
N VAL A 233 11.34 -0.67 -89.75
CA VAL A 233 11.32 -1.32 -88.43
C VAL A 233 11.31 -0.25 -87.35
N GLU A 234 10.32 -0.29 -86.44
CA GLU A 234 10.25 0.60 -85.28
C GLU A 234 10.33 -0.16 -83.95
N ASP A 235 10.93 0.46 -82.93
CA ASP A 235 10.91 -0.07 -81.56
C ASP A 235 9.63 0.39 -80.87
N LYS A 236 8.76 -0.55 -80.49
CA LYS A 236 7.58 -0.26 -79.68
C LYS A 236 7.76 -0.79 -78.25
N GLU A 237 7.44 0.07 -77.28
CA GLU A 237 7.52 -0.26 -75.85
C GLU A 237 6.20 -0.84 -75.35
N TYR A 238 6.30 -1.94 -74.59
CA TYR A 238 5.18 -2.63 -73.97
C TYR A 238 5.45 -2.87 -72.49
N LYS A 239 4.40 -2.91 -71.68
CA LYS A 239 4.52 -3.12 -70.22
C LYS A 239 4.46 -4.59 -69.85
N THR A 240 3.92 -5.43 -70.73
CA THR A 240 3.85 -6.88 -70.52
C THR A 240 4.34 -7.64 -71.75
N VAL A 241 4.74 -8.88 -71.54
CA VAL A 241 5.08 -9.80 -72.64
C VAL A 241 3.85 -10.12 -73.49
N ALA A 242 2.67 -10.20 -72.89
CA ALA A 242 1.43 -10.46 -73.61
C ALA A 242 1.11 -9.33 -74.60
N GLU A 243 1.20 -8.07 -74.17
CA GLU A 243 1.02 -6.91 -75.06
C GLU A 243 2.10 -6.85 -76.15
N ALA A 244 3.33 -7.24 -75.82
CA ALA A 244 4.46 -7.26 -76.75
C ALA A 244 4.32 -8.32 -77.86
N LEU A 245 3.52 -9.36 -77.64
CA LEU A 245 3.38 -10.52 -78.53
C LEU A 245 1.96 -10.71 -79.07
N ALA A 246 1.03 -9.81 -78.75
CA ALA A 246 -0.34 -9.78 -79.29
C ALA A 246 -0.38 -9.15 -80.69
#